data_AF-A0A151LB57-F1
#
_entry.id   AF-A0A151LB57-F1
#
_cell.length_a   1.000
_cell.length_b   1.000
_cell.length_c   1.000
_cell.angle_alpha   90.00
_cell.angle_beta   90.00
_cell.angle_gamma   90.00
#
_symmetry.space_group_name_H-M   'P 1'
#
loop_
_entity.id
_entity.type
_entity.pdbx_description
1 polymer ?
#
loop_
_entity_poly.entity_id
_entity_poly.type
_entity_poly.pdbx_seq_one_letter_code
_entity_poly.pdbx_strand_id
1 'polypeptide(L)'
;MNVVIYIFSFLTLYNIFCSYVSNAFKIKSASGFTTFRKWKKDPRRISKLYNNLDKVNNDLKKKDIIKKWTENYHLRIILSSYFSDHLQKAVFNVKEKLSQYPQFIVAGPIPQKTIRKRFTFLRSPHVDKDSREQFEIKQYSCKLDIFLNSSVPIKNSELKLPRFVGFEYYFEENYKGLSKEEVKKLKKKKYVSKYFTNLYNAEEKKKYVDLLLENSKYMNVKLPRNFFELYKFPLEILKHYYKKTMEKKKWYHENEELMKKIESLSFD
;
A
#
# COMPACT_ATOMS: atom_id res chain seq x y z
N MET A 1 -20.78 24.06 23.71
CA MET A 1 -20.60 23.68 22.29
C MET A 1 -20.20 22.22 22.17
N ASN A 2 -21.21 21.32 22.16
CA ASN A 2 -21.03 19.90 21.94
C ASN A 2 -20.87 19.66 20.43
N VAL A 3 -19.79 19.01 20.01
CA VAL A 3 -19.57 18.69 18.60
C VAL A 3 -20.36 17.41 18.31
N VAL A 4 -21.51 17.57 17.66
CA VAL A 4 -22.33 16.47 17.12
C VAL A 4 -21.73 16.09 15.77
N ILE A 5 -21.12 14.90 15.67
CA ILE A 5 -20.59 14.40 14.40
C ILE A 5 -21.64 13.48 13.78
N TYR A 6 -22.38 14.05 12.84
CA TYR A 6 -23.26 13.30 11.96
C TYR A 6 -22.39 12.43 11.03
N ILE A 7 -22.56 11.11 11.03
CA ILE A 7 -21.92 10.21 10.05
C ILE A 7 -22.40 10.48 8.61
N PHE A 8 -23.37 11.39 8.41
CA PHE A 8 -23.67 11.96 7.10
C PHE A 8 -24.06 13.44 7.20
N SER A 9 -23.11 14.32 7.51
CA SER A 9 -23.08 15.72 7.02
C SER A 9 -21.90 16.49 7.64
N PHE A 10 -20.73 16.47 6.99
CA PHE A 10 -19.62 17.36 7.38
C PHE A 10 -19.00 18.00 6.13
N LEU A 11 -19.60 19.09 5.66
CA LEU A 11 -18.98 19.98 4.67
C LEU A 11 -19.18 21.50 4.94
N THR A 12 -19.79 21.91 6.05
CA THR A 12 -20.03 23.35 6.30
C THR A 12 -19.06 24.00 7.29
N LEU A 13 -18.37 23.24 8.15
CA LEU A 13 -17.41 23.83 9.11
C LEU A 13 -15.96 23.91 8.61
N TYR A 14 -15.55 23.05 7.66
CA TYR A 14 -14.21 23.12 7.08
C TYR A 14 -14.08 24.27 6.04
N ASN A 15 -15.19 24.69 5.44
CA ASN A 15 -15.22 25.81 4.50
C ASN A 15 -15.09 27.20 5.17
N ILE A 16 -15.45 27.32 6.47
CA ILE A 16 -15.34 28.59 7.20
C ILE A 16 -13.89 28.85 7.64
N PHE A 17 -13.09 27.82 7.89
CA PHE A 17 -11.68 27.98 8.27
C PHE A 17 -10.76 28.23 7.06
N CYS A 18 -11.14 27.78 5.86
CA CYS A 18 -10.34 27.96 4.65
C CYS A 18 -10.60 29.28 3.89
N SER A 19 -11.67 30.03 4.20
CA SER A 19 -11.91 31.35 3.60
C SER A 19 -11.21 32.50 4.33
N TYR A 20 -10.79 32.30 5.59
CA TYR A 20 -10.11 33.34 6.38
C TYR A 20 -8.61 33.43 6.09
N VAL A 21 -7.99 32.36 5.57
CA VAL A 21 -6.54 32.33 5.29
C VAL A 21 -6.20 32.78 3.87
N SER A 22 -7.13 32.63 2.92
CA SER A 22 -6.90 33.03 1.51
C SER A 22 -7.04 34.53 1.27
N ASN A 23 -7.81 35.27 2.08
CA ASN A 23 -7.94 36.72 1.96
C ASN A 23 -6.77 37.50 2.59
N ALA A 24 -5.86 36.84 3.31
CA ALA A 24 -4.72 37.49 3.97
C ALA A 24 -3.45 37.58 3.09
N PHE A 25 -3.33 36.77 2.03
CA PHE A 25 -2.13 36.75 1.19
C PHE A 25 -2.52 36.80 -0.30
N LYS A 26 -2.69 38.01 -0.84
CA LYS A 26 -2.83 38.26 -2.28
C LYS A 26 -1.56 37.80 -3.02
N ILE A 27 -1.53 36.57 -3.51
CA ILE A 27 -0.47 36.08 -4.40
C ILE A 27 -1.12 35.47 -5.65
N LYS A 28 -0.92 36.13 -6.81
CA LYS A 28 -1.25 35.58 -8.13
C LYS A 28 -0.20 34.54 -8.53
N SER A 29 -0.61 33.38 -9.05
CA SER A 29 0.30 32.42 -9.66
C SER A 29 0.61 32.82 -11.11
N ALA A 30 1.89 33.03 -11.44
CA ALA A 30 2.36 33.14 -12.81
C ALA A 30 2.60 31.74 -13.41
N SER A 31 2.26 31.59 -14.68
CA SER A 31 2.42 30.41 -15.52
C SER A 31 3.82 30.30 -16.14
N GLY A 32 4.37 29.08 -16.19
CA GLY A 32 5.35 28.65 -17.19
C GLY A 32 6.77 28.36 -16.67
N PHE A 33 7.17 27.08 -16.67
CA PHE A 33 8.30 26.52 -17.46
C PHE A 33 8.60 25.06 -17.05
N THR A 34 9.14 24.31 -18.02
CA THR A 34 9.36 22.86 -18.05
C THR A 34 10.73 22.41 -17.53
N THR A 35 10.81 21.08 -17.33
CA THR A 35 11.99 20.20 -17.14
C THR A 35 12.81 20.34 -15.85
N PHE A 36 12.73 19.31 -14.99
CA PHE A 36 13.90 18.61 -14.41
C PHE A 36 13.43 17.33 -13.68
N ARG A 37 14.30 16.30 -13.71
CA ARG A 37 14.12 14.92 -13.21
C ARG A 37 13.37 14.86 -11.87
N LYS A 38 12.26 14.11 -11.81
CA LYS A 38 11.63 13.72 -10.55
C LYS A 38 12.11 12.34 -10.12
N TRP A 39 12.96 12.34 -9.11
CA TRP A 39 12.98 11.29 -8.08
C TRP A 39 11.53 11.00 -7.65
N LYS A 40 11.17 9.72 -7.53
CA LYS A 40 9.89 9.27 -6.96
C LYS A 40 9.76 9.86 -5.56
N LYS A 41 9.07 10.99 -5.44
CA LYS A 41 8.53 11.47 -4.16
C LYS A 41 7.42 10.50 -3.75
N ASP A 42 7.39 10.15 -2.48
CA ASP A 42 6.25 9.52 -1.78
C ASP A 42 4.92 10.08 -2.30
N PRO A 43 3.82 9.29 -2.28
CA PRO A 43 2.52 9.79 -2.69
C PRO A 43 2.13 10.93 -1.75
N ARG A 44 2.45 12.16 -2.16
CA ARG A 44 1.89 13.39 -1.61
C ARG A 44 0.39 13.15 -1.56
N ARG A 45 -0.23 13.27 -0.39
CA ARG A 45 -1.69 13.28 -0.25
C ARG A 45 -2.21 14.32 -1.25
N ILE A 46 -2.69 13.88 -2.42
CA ILE A 46 -3.26 14.76 -3.43
C ILE A 46 -4.62 15.16 -2.87
N SER A 47 -4.71 16.33 -2.25
CA SER A 47 -6.01 16.93 -1.95
C SER A 47 -6.69 17.22 -3.28
N LYS A 48 -7.71 16.43 -3.62
CA LYS A 48 -8.58 16.75 -4.75
C LYS A 48 -9.47 17.91 -4.34
N LEU A 49 -9.39 19.02 -5.08
CA LEU A 49 -10.38 20.10 -4.99
C LEU A 49 -11.63 19.67 -5.75
N TYR A 50 -12.77 19.68 -5.05
CA TYR A 50 -14.06 19.38 -5.65
C TYR A 50 -14.89 20.65 -5.72
N ASN A 51 -15.46 20.92 -6.90
CA ASN A 51 -16.23 22.14 -7.14
C ASN A 51 -17.72 22.01 -6.77
N ASN A 52 -18.23 20.79 -6.54
CA ASN A 52 -19.63 20.52 -6.16
C ASN A 52 -19.74 19.24 -5.32
N LEU A 53 -20.72 19.21 -4.40
CA LEU A 53 -21.08 18.10 -3.51
C LEU A 53 -21.46 16.82 -4.28
N ASP A 54 -22.17 16.94 -5.41
CA ASP A 54 -22.55 15.78 -6.23
C ASP A 54 -21.35 15.05 -6.81
N LYS A 55 -20.30 15.79 -7.18
CA LYS A 55 -19.05 15.24 -7.70
C LYS A 55 -18.27 14.52 -6.59
N VAL A 56 -18.31 15.03 -5.35
CA VAL A 56 -17.75 14.35 -4.17
C VAL A 56 -18.50 13.04 -3.93
N ASN A 57 -19.84 13.08 -3.89
CA ASN A 57 -20.68 11.92 -3.63
C ASN A 57 -20.52 10.84 -4.71
N ASN A 58 -20.43 11.23 -5.98
CA ASN A 58 -20.17 10.31 -7.09
C ASN A 58 -18.77 9.70 -7.02
N ASP A 59 -17.73 10.47 -6.68
CA ASP A 59 -16.37 9.95 -6.47
C ASP A 59 -16.29 9.00 -5.26
N LEU A 60 -17.02 9.29 -4.18
CA LEU A 60 -17.12 8.43 -2.99
C LEU A 60 -17.84 7.12 -3.32
N LYS A 61 -18.96 7.18 -4.06
CA LYS A 61 -19.64 5.99 -4.60
C LYS A 61 -18.69 5.18 -5.49
N LYS A 62 -17.97 5.84 -6.40
CA LYS A 62 -17.01 5.23 -7.35
C LYS A 62 -15.76 4.65 -6.69
N LYS A 63 -15.40 5.12 -5.49
CA LYS A 63 -14.33 4.56 -4.65
C LYS A 63 -14.74 3.25 -3.97
N ASP A 64 -16.00 2.82 -4.11
CA ASP A 64 -16.52 1.54 -3.64
C ASP A 64 -16.17 1.28 -2.17
N ILE A 65 -16.25 2.33 -1.34
CA ILE A 65 -15.76 2.30 0.06
C ILE A 65 -16.45 1.21 0.87
N ILE A 66 -17.76 1.05 0.67
CA ILE A 66 -18.58 0.03 1.33
C ILE A 66 -18.18 -1.38 0.84
N LYS A 67 -17.94 -1.55 -0.46
CA LYS A 67 -17.51 -2.82 -1.05
C LYS A 67 -16.11 -3.22 -0.58
N LYS A 68 -15.19 -2.25 -0.44
CA LYS A 68 -13.88 -2.49 0.17
C LYS A 68 -13.98 -2.95 1.61
N TRP A 69 -14.88 -2.37 2.41
CA TRP A 69 -15.09 -2.82 3.80
C TRP A 69 -15.61 -4.25 3.91
N THR A 70 -16.45 -4.69 2.95
CA THR A 70 -16.91 -6.08 2.87
C THR A 70 -15.87 -7.07 2.34
N GLU A 71 -14.89 -6.58 1.58
CA GLU A 71 -13.71 -7.36 1.18
C GLU A 71 -12.78 -7.57 2.41
N ASN A 72 -11.62 -8.20 2.25
CA ASN A 72 -10.64 -8.42 3.34
C ASN A 72 -10.01 -7.09 3.85
N TYR A 73 -10.81 -6.12 4.29
CA TYR A 73 -10.37 -4.85 4.85
C TYR A 73 -11.12 -4.60 6.17
N HIS A 74 -10.51 -3.80 7.03
CA HIS A 74 -11.17 -3.26 8.21
C HIS A 74 -11.05 -1.74 8.22
N LEU A 75 -11.97 -1.09 8.92
CA LEU A 75 -11.92 0.35 9.15
C LEU A 75 -11.03 0.59 10.37
N ARG A 76 -9.93 1.34 10.19
CA ARG A 76 -9.07 1.78 11.27
C ARG A 76 -9.33 3.25 11.55
N ILE A 77 -9.65 3.55 12.80
CA ILE A 77 -9.85 4.91 13.31
C ILE A 77 -8.65 5.27 14.18
N ILE A 78 -8.10 6.46 13.99
CA ILE A 78 -7.10 7.06 14.87
C ILE A 78 -7.73 8.24 15.59
N LEU A 79 -7.70 8.19 16.92
CA LEU A 79 -8.04 9.30 17.79
C LEU A 79 -6.76 9.92 18.33
N SER A 80 -6.67 11.25 18.31
CA SER A 80 -5.53 11.97 18.88
C SER A 80 -5.99 13.17 19.70
N SER A 81 -5.27 13.47 20.78
CA SER A 81 -5.59 14.58 21.69
C SER A 81 -4.35 15.04 22.46
N TYR A 82 -4.32 16.30 22.87
CA TYR A 82 -3.34 16.79 23.83
C TYR A 82 -3.68 16.41 25.28
N PHE A 83 -4.96 16.15 25.56
CA PHE A 83 -5.47 15.75 26.88
C PHE A 83 -5.78 14.26 26.90
N SER A 84 -5.23 13.54 27.89
CA SER A 84 -5.48 12.10 28.10
C SER A 84 -6.96 11.81 28.34
N ASP A 85 -7.61 12.63 29.15
CA ASP A 85 -8.96 12.35 29.65
C ASP A 85 -9.99 12.48 28.53
N HIS A 86 -9.78 13.46 27.64
CA HIS A 86 -10.62 13.64 26.46
C HIS A 86 -10.46 12.49 25.47
N LEU A 87 -9.23 11.96 25.32
CA LEU A 87 -8.98 10.80 24.48
C LEU A 87 -9.68 9.55 25.04
N GLN A 88 -9.59 9.31 26.34
CA GLN A 88 -10.25 8.18 27.00
C GLN A 88 -11.77 8.27 26.88
N LYS A 89 -12.35 9.45 27.14
CA LYS A 89 -13.79 9.70 26.93
C LYS A 89 -14.22 9.47 25.49
N ALA A 90 -13.41 9.89 24.51
CA ALA A 90 -13.69 9.69 23.09
C ALA A 90 -13.71 8.20 22.72
N VAL A 91 -12.68 7.45 23.15
CA VAL A 91 -12.58 6.01 22.94
C VAL A 91 -13.78 5.29 23.54
N PHE A 92 -14.16 5.66 24.76
CA PHE A 92 -15.32 5.09 25.47
C PHE A 92 -16.61 5.34 24.70
N ASN A 93 -16.89 6.59 24.32
CA ASN A 93 -18.08 6.95 23.54
C ASN A 93 -18.15 6.19 22.20
N VAL A 94 -17.02 6.03 21.52
CA VAL A 94 -16.94 5.26 20.27
C VAL A 94 -17.26 3.80 20.51
N LYS A 95 -16.64 3.19 21.53
CA LYS A 95 -16.85 1.79 21.86
C LYS A 95 -18.30 1.51 22.24
N GLU A 96 -18.87 2.28 23.18
CA GLU A 96 -20.27 2.14 23.59
C GLU A 96 -21.22 2.28 22.39
N LYS A 97 -20.97 3.28 21.53
CA LYS A 97 -21.84 3.52 20.39
C LYS A 97 -21.79 2.37 19.39
N LEU A 98 -20.62 1.81 19.14
CA LEU A 98 -20.46 0.68 18.24
C LEU A 98 -20.97 -0.63 18.84
N SER A 99 -20.87 -0.81 20.16
CA SER A 99 -21.42 -1.98 20.86
C SER A 99 -22.95 -2.08 20.76
N GLN A 100 -23.66 -0.99 20.49
CA GLN A 100 -25.10 -1.01 20.22
C GLN A 100 -25.46 -1.71 18.89
N TYR A 101 -24.47 -1.92 18.02
CA TYR A 101 -24.68 -2.38 16.65
C TYR A 101 -24.01 -3.75 16.44
N PRO A 102 -24.79 -4.84 16.29
CA PRO A 102 -24.24 -6.20 16.18
C PRO A 102 -23.43 -6.43 14.90
N GLN A 103 -23.57 -5.55 13.90
CA GLN A 103 -22.81 -5.63 12.65
C GLN A 103 -21.34 -5.25 12.79
N PHE A 104 -20.94 -4.58 13.88
CA PHE A 104 -19.58 -4.11 14.06
C PHE A 104 -18.88 -4.90 15.16
N ILE A 105 -17.71 -5.43 14.84
CA ILE A 105 -16.81 -6.04 15.81
C ILE A 105 -15.68 -5.05 16.03
N VAL A 106 -15.59 -4.52 17.24
CA VAL A 106 -14.55 -3.55 17.62
C VAL A 106 -13.40 -4.30 18.28
N ALA A 107 -12.23 -4.28 17.65
CA ALA A 107 -10.99 -4.61 18.33
C ALA A 107 -10.55 -3.38 19.13
N GLY A 108 -10.16 -3.63 20.38
CA GLY A 108 -10.03 -2.62 21.43
C GLY A 108 -9.08 -1.47 21.11
N PRO A 109 -9.04 -0.45 21.99
CA PRO A 109 -8.13 0.67 21.82
C PRO A 109 -6.68 0.21 21.88
N ILE A 110 -5.97 0.34 20.77
CA ILE A 110 -4.53 0.09 20.66
C ILE A 110 -3.82 1.43 20.94
N PRO A 111 -3.21 1.62 22.12
CA PRO A 111 -2.50 2.86 22.41
C PRO A 111 -1.27 2.98 21.51
N GLN A 112 -1.05 4.16 20.96
CA GLN A 112 0.18 4.47 20.25
C GLN A 112 1.16 5.15 21.19
N LYS A 113 2.44 5.14 20.81
CA LYS A 113 3.49 5.86 21.52
C LYS A 113 3.12 7.35 21.61
N THR A 114 3.06 7.87 22.83
CA THR A 114 2.86 9.30 23.08
C THR A 114 4.01 10.10 22.49
N ILE A 115 3.70 11.05 21.63
CA ILE A 115 4.69 11.96 21.07
C ILE A 115 4.94 13.06 22.10
N ARG A 116 6.18 13.21 22.55
CA ARG A 116 6.60 14.24 23.51
C ARG A 116 7.54 15.21 22.81
N LYS A 117 7.13 16.47 22.69
CA LYS A 117 7.98 17.56 22.19
C LYS A 117 8.41 18.41 23.37
N ARG A 118 9.71 18.46 23.66
CA ARG A 118 10.28 19.21 24.77
C ARG A 118 10.94 20.48 24.24
N PHE A 119 10.65 21.60 24.87
CA PHE A 119 11.21 22.90 24.55
C PHE A 119 11.84 23.49 25.80
N THR A 120 13.00 24.09 25.66
CA THR A 120 13.68 24.77 26.76
C THR A 120 13.86 26.23 26.39
N PHE A 121 13.27 27.13 27.18
CA PHE A 121 13.41 28.57 26.99
C PHE A 121 14.16 29.18 28.18
N LEU A 122 14.80 30.33 27.95
CA LEU A 122 15.30 31.15 29.05
C LEU A 122 14.11 31.83 29.73
N ARG A 123 14.10 31.85 31.06
CA ARG A 123 13.09 32.60 31.82
C ARG A 123 13.30 34.10 31.69
N SER A 124 14.55 34.53 31.80
CA SER A 124 14.92 35.94 31.69
C SER A 124 15.15 36.32 30.23
N PRO A 125 14.71 37.51 29.79
CA PRO A 125 15.02 38.03 28.46
C PRO A 125 16.52 38.36 28.30
N HIS A 126 17.28 38.57 29.38
CA HIS A 126 18.68 38.98 29.31
C HIS A 126 19.56 38.35 30.41
N VAL A 127 20.82 38.04 30.06
CA VAL A 127 21.95 37.58 30.91
C VAL A 127 21.81 36.21 31.60
N ASP A 128 20.66 35.87 32.19
CA ASP A 128 20.57 34.69 33.08
C ASP A 128 20.38 33.35 32.32
N LYS A 129 21.48 32.77 31.85
CA LYS A 129 21.49 31.52 31.03
C LYS A 129 21.12 30.25 31.80
N ASP A 130 21.33 30.23 33.11
CA ASP A 130 21.06 29.07 33.97
C ASP A 130 19.59 29.02 34.42
N SER A 131 18.88 30.14 34.31
CA SER A 131 17.45 30.23 34.55
C SER A 131 16.67 29.74 33.32
N ARG A 132 16.47 28.42 33.22
CA ARG A 132 15.77 27.76 32.12
C ARG A 132 14.42 27.20 32.54
N GLU A 133 13.43 27.36 31.67
CA GLU A 133 12.13 26.69 31.76
C GLU A 133 12.02 25.56 30.75
N GLN A 134 11.47 24.43 31.20
CA GLN A 134 11.19 23.30 30.33
C GLN A 134 9.70 23.16 30.12
N PHE A 135 9.28 23.24 28.87
CA PHE A 135 7.91 22.99 28.45
C PHE A 135 7.84 21.67 27.70
N GLU A 136 6.74 20.94 27.88
CA GLU A 136 6.45 19.77 27.06
C GLU A 136 5.06 19.85 26.45
N ILE A 137 4.99 19.50 25.17
CA ILE A 137 3.74 19.23 24.48
C ILE A 137 3.64 17.72 24.31
N LYS A 138 2.64 17.12 24.96
CA LYS A 138 2.31 15.69 24.86
C LYS A 138 1.13 15.51 23.91
N GLN A 139 1.29 14.64 22.92
CA GLN A 139 0.20 14.22 22.06
C GLN A 139 -0.05 12.73 22.27
N TYR A 140 -1.25 12.43 22.77
CA TYR A 140 -1.73 11.07 23.00
C TYR A 140 -2.50 10.63 21.76
N SER A 141 -2.26 9.41 21.30
CA SER A 141 -3.04 8.83 20.21
C SER A 141 -3.33 7.36 20.44
N CYS A 142 -4.45 6.91 19.88
CA CYS A 142 -4.94 5.56 19.99
C CYS A 142 -5.60 5.16 18.68
N LYS A 143 -5.47 3.88 18.32
CA LYS A 143 -6.11 3.26 17.16
C LYS A 143 -7.25 2.36 17.61
N LEU A 144 -8.32 2.32 16.83
CA LEU A 144 -9.46 1.42 16.98
C LEU A 144 -9.71 0.73 15.65
N ASP A 145 -9.81 -0.60 15.67
CA ASP A 145 -10.04 -1.39 14.47
C ASP A 145 -11.48 -1.92 14.48
N ILE A 146 -12.21 -1.64 13.41
CA ILE A 146 -13.63 -1.98 13.28
C ILE A 146 -13.79 -2.92 12.10
N PHE A 147 -14.21 -4.14 12.40
CA PHE A 147 -14.54 -5.18 11.45
C PHE A 147 -16.04 -5.20 11.20
N LEU A 148 -16.41 -5.42 9.95
CA LEU A 148 -17.81 -5.57 9.54
C LEU A 148 -18.17 -7.06 9.54
N ASN A 149 -19.30 -7.40 10.16
CA ASN A 149 -19.95 -8.69 9.98
C ASN A 149 -20.90 -8.61 8.77
N SER A 150 -20.68 -9.44 7.76
CA SER A 150 -21.28 -9.32 6.42
C SER A 150 -22.81 -9.50 6.35
N SER A 151 -23.45 -9.92 7.45
CA SER A 151 -24.86 -10.34 7.44
C SER A 151 -25.88 -9.21 7.66
N VAL A 152 -25.46 -8.01 8.08
CA VAL A 152 -26.38 -6.96 8.56
C VAL A 152 -26.17 -5.62 7.82
N PRO A 153 -27.23 -4.96 7.32
CA PRO A 153 -27.12 -3.70 6.59
C PRO A 153 -26.64 -2.53 7.47
N ILE A 154 -25.77 -1.69 6.89
CA ILE A 154 -25.14 -0.56 7.57
C ILE A 154 -26.16 0.55 7.82
N LYS A 155 -26.42 0.88 9.09
CA LYS A 155 -27.24 2.05 9.48
C LYS A 155 -26.35 3.27 9.75
N ASN A 156 -26.78 4.44 9.29
CA ASN A 156 -26.12 5.71 9.64
C ASN A 156 -26.29 5.97 11.13
N SER A 157 -25.18 6.24 11.83
CA SER A 157 -25.19 6.47 13.28
C SER A 157 -24.42 7.71 13.63
N GLU A 158 -24.99 8.62 14.41
CA GLU A 158 -24.27 9.83 14.81
C GLU A 158 -23.35 9.53 16.00
N LEU A 159 -22.12 10.04 15.94
CA LEU A 159 -21.11 9.89 16.97
C LEU A 159 -20.80 11.26 17.57
N LYS A 160 -20.90 11.42 18.89
CA LYS A 160 -20.53 12.68 19.56
C LYS A 160 -19.13 12.53 20.15
N LEU A 161 -18.15 13.24 19.59
CA LEU A 161 -16.80 13.27 20.11
C LEU A 161 -16.62 14.43 21.11
N PRO A 162 -15.81 14.24 22.16
CA PRO A 162 -15.39 15.33 23.05
C PRO A 162 -14.64 16.42 22.29
N ARG A 163 -14.60 17.63 22.85
CA ARG A 163 -13.81 18.74 22.29
C ARG A 163 -12.31 18.40 22.35
N PHE A 164 -11.53 19.01 21.46
CA PHE A 164 -10.07 18.86 21.39
C PHE A 164 -9.56 17.44 21.07
N VAL A 165 -10.40 16.61 20.45
CA VAL A 165 -10.01 15.29 19.94
C VAL A 165 -10.00 15.33 18.41
N GLY A 166 -8.84 15.06 17.83
CA GLY A 166 -8.67 14.85 16.39
C GLY A 166 -9.11 13.44 15.99
N PHE A 167 -9.75 13.33 14.83
CA PHE A 167 -10.29 12.10 14.28
C PHE A 167 -9.73 11.88 12.87
N GLU A 168 -9.06 10.76 12.67
CA GLU A 168 -8.60 10.31 11.36
C GLU A 168 -9.10 8.89 11.12
N TYR A 169 -9.39 8.53 9.86
CA TYR A 169 -9.81 7.18 9.52
C TYR A 169 -9.23 6.76 8.18
N TYR A 170 -9.04 5.45 8.02
CA TYR A 170 -8.67 4.84 6.75
C TYR A 170 -9.04 3.35 6.73
N PHE A 171 -9.16 2.78 5.54
CA PHE A 171 -9.33 1.34 5.37
C PHE A 171 -7.96 0.68 5.26
N GLU A 172 -7.77 -0.39 6.03
CA GLU A 172 -6.54 -1.17 6.02
C GLU A 172 -6.85 -2.59 5.52
N GLU A 173 -6.01 -3.10 4.62
CA GLU A 173 -6.09 -4.47 4.13
C GLU A 173 -5.80 -5.44 5.26
N ASN A 174 -6.74 -6.34 5.55
CA ASN A 174 -6.48 -7.53 6.34
C ASN A 174 -5.60 -8.45 5.50
N TYR A 175 -4.28 -8.32 5.62
CA TYR A 175 -3.34 -9.34 5.15
C TYR A 175 -3.47 -10.59 6.04
N LYS A 176 -4.59 -11.30 5.96
CA LYS A 176 -4.53 -12.74 6.20
C LYS A 176 -3.78 -13.32 4.99
N GLY A 177 -2.62 -13.90 5.23
CA GLY A 177 -1.98 -14.72 4.21
C GLY A 177 -3.00 -15.76 3.76
N LEU A 178 -3.28 -15.85 2.46
CA LEU A 178 -4.11 -16.94 1.95
C LEU A 178 -3.41 -18.25 2.30
N SER A 179 -4.19 -19.23 2.75
CA SER A 179 -3.66 -20.57 2.93
C SER A 179 -3.10 -21.10 1.61
N LYS A 180 -2.14 -22.02 1.66
CA LYS A 180 -1.54 -22.63 0.47
C LYS A 180 -2.61 -23.24 -0.46
N GLU A 181 -3.71 -23.71 0.13
CA GLU A 181 -4.85 -24.31 -0.58
C GLU A 181 -5.74 -23.26 -1.26
N GLU A 182 -5.99 -22.14 -0.61
CA GLU A 182 -6.76 -21.02 -1.17
C GLU A 182 -6.03 -20.37 -2.35
N VAL A 183 -4.69 -20.20 -2.24
CA VAL A 183 -3.87 -19.67 -3.33
C VAL A 183 -3.92 -20.57 -4.58
N LYS A 184 -3.94 -21.89 -4.40
CA LYS A 184 -4.05 -22.85 -5.51
C LYS A 184 -5.38 -22.74 -6.26
N LYS A 185 -6.46 -22.35 -5.58
CA LYS A 185 -7.82 -22.26 -6.14
C LYS A 185 -8.11 -20.95 -6.92
N LEU A 186 -7.20 -19.97 -6.91
CA LEU A 186 -7.42 -18.68 -7.58
C LEU A 186 -7.42 -18.78 -9.12
N LYS A 187 -8.54 -18.38 -9.75
CA LYS A 187 -8.75 -18.41 -11.22
C LYS A 187 -7.83 -17.47 -12.02
N LYS A 188 -7.43 -16.33 -11.45
CA LYS A 188 -6.45 -15.39 -12.03
C LYS A 188 -5.45 -14.98 -10.97
N LYS A 189 -4.18 -15.33 -11.18
CA LYS A 189 -3.08 -15.01 -10.28
C LYS A 189 -2.60 -13.59 -10.59
N LYS A 190 -2.95 -12.61 -9.75
CA LYS A 190 -2.50 -11.22 -9.91
C LYS A 190 -1.41 -10.94 -8.87
N TYR A 191 -0.23 -10.55 -9.36
CA TYR A 191 1.00 -10.27 -8.61
C TYR A 191 1.31 -11.23 -7.46
N VAL A 192 1.90 -12.37 -7.81
CA VAL A 192 2.48 -13.27 -6.81
C VAL A 192 3.98 -12.97 -6.68
N SER A 193 4.51 -13.12 -5.47
CA SER A 193 5.92 -12.87 -5.19
C SER A 193 6.81 -13.69 -6.13
N LYS A 194 7.99 -13.14 -6.49
CA LYS A 194 8.99 -13.83 -7.33
C LYS A 194 9.32 -15.23 -6.79
N TYR A 195 9.33 -15.39 -5.47
CA TYR A 195 9.54 -16.67 -4.78
C TYR A 195 8.43 -17.68 -5.07
N PHE A 196 7.17 -17.26 -5.00
CA PHE A 196 6.04 -18.15 -5.32
C PHE A 196 6.09 -18.62 -6.78
N THR A 197 6.38 -17.73 -7.72
CA THR A 197 6.45 -18.11 -9.15
C THR A 197 7.57 -19.12 -9.44
N ASN A 198 8.67 -19.06 -8.67
CA ASN A 198 9.76 -20.04 -8.78
C ASN A 198 9.36 -21.40 -8.21
N LEU A 199 8.67 -21.43 -7.07
CA LEU A 199 8.17 -22.67 -6.47
C LEU A 199 7.07 -23.31 -7.32
N TYR A 200 6.13 -22.52 -7.82
CA TYR A 200 5.02 -22.99 -8.65
C TYR A 200 5.51 -23.60 -9.97
N ASN A 201 6.51 -22.98 -10.60
CA ASN A 201 7.07 -23.44 -11.87
C ASN A 201 8.25 -24.42 -11.70
N ALA A 202 8.54 -24.90 -10.49
CA ALA A 202 9.78 -25.65 -10.21
C ALA A 202 9.91 -26.91 -11.09
N GLU A 203 8.83 -27.69 -11.22
CA GLU A 203 8.79 -28.91 -12.04
C GLU A 203 8.94 -28.60 -13.54
N GLU A 204 8.18 -27.62 -14.06
CA GLU A 204 8.30 -27.19 -15.46
C GLU A 204 9.70 -26.65 -15.76
N LYS A 205 10.28 -25.84 -14.86
CA LYS A 205 11.64 -25.34 -15.01
C LYS A 205 12.64 -26.49 -15.08
N LYS A 206 12.56 -27.44 -14.14
CA LYS A 206 13.41 -28.63 -14.14
C LYS A 206 13.36 -29.34 -15.50
N LYS A 207 12.15 -29.61 -16.01
CA LYS A 207 11.94 -30.23 -17.32
C LYS A 207 12.65 -29.48 -18.47
N TYR A 208 12.47 -28.16 -18.59
CA TYR A 208 13.10 -27.40 -19.67
C TYR A 208 14.62 -27.28 -19.51
N VAL A 209 15.08 -27.23 -18.27
CA VAL A 209 16.49 -27.13 -17.94
C VAL A 209 17.21 -28.46 -18.28
N ASP A 210 16.60 -29.61 -17.99
CA ASP A 210 17.09 -30.93 -18.39
C ASP A 210 17.12 -31.07 -19.92
N LEU A 211 16.02 -30.68 -20.60
CA LEU A 211 15.95 -30.66 -22.07
C LEU A 211 17.01 -29.76 -22.72
N LEU A 212 17.37 -28.64 -22.09
CA LEU A 212 18.41 -27.74 -22.57
C LEU A 212 19.80 -28.36 -22.42
N LEU A 213 20.08 -29.08 -21.33
CA LEU A 213 21.33 -29.80 -21.16
C LEU A 213 21.50 -30.91 -22.20
N GLU A 214 20.46 -31.70 -22.42
CA GLU A 214 20.44 -32.77 -23.43
C GLU A 214 20.76 -32.23 -24.83
N ASN A 215 20.32 -31.00 -25.14
CA ASN A 215 20.53 -30.35 -26.44
C ASN A 215 21.61 -29.25 -26.40
N SER A 216 22.52 -29.30 -25.43
CA SER A 216 23.54 -28.26 -25.19
C SER A 216 24.44 -27.98 -26.41
N LYS A 217 24.71 -29.00 -27.24
CA LYS A 217 25.45 -28.86 -28.52
C LYS A 217 24.84 -27.82 -29.45
N TYR A 218 23.53 -27.65 -29.41
CA TYR A 218 22.77 -26.79 -30.33
C TYR A 218 22.40 -25.43 -29.72
N MET A 219 22.98 -25.07 -28.56
CA MET A 219 22.75 -23.76 -27.95
C MET A 219 23.51 -22.64 -28.66
N ASN A 220 22.87 -21.48 -28.80
CA ASN A 220 23.51 -20.24 -29.27
C ASN A 220 24.24 -19.50 -28.15
N VAL A 221 24.00 -19.86 -26.90
CA VAL A 221 24.59 -19.21 -25.72
C VAL A 221 25.46 -20.23 -25.00
N LYS A 222 26.67 -19.81 -24.61
CA LYS A 222 27.56 -20.62 -23.79
C LYS A 222 26.90 -20.88 -22.44
N LEU A 223 26.76 -22.15 -22.07
CA LEU A 223 26.20 -22.52 -20.78
C LEU A 223 27.04 -21.95 -19.62
N PRO A 224 26.40 -21.49 -18.53
CA PRO A 224 27.13 -21.10 -17.32
C PRO A 224 27.94 -22.30 -16.80
N ARG A 225 29.09 -22.02 -16.17
CA ARG A 225 29.95 -23.05 -15.57
C ARG A 225 29.19 -23.92 -14.54
N ASN A 226 28.22 -23.32 -13.87
CA ASN A 226 27.36 -24.01 -12.93
C ASN A 226 25.92 -24.12 -13.48
N PHE A 227 25.47 -25.35 -13.68
CA PHE A 227 24.13 -25.66 -14.16
C PHE A 227 23.00 -25.08 -13.30
N PHE A 228 23.21 -24.95 -11.98
CA PHE A 228 22.21 -24.37 -11.08
C PHE A 228 21.84 -22.92 -11.42
N GLU A 229 22.67 -22.22 -12.19
CA GLU A 229 22.35 -20.88 -12.66
C GLU A 229 21.18 -20.84 -13.64
N LEU A 230 20.89 -21.94 -14.35
CA LEU A 230 19.74 -22.02 -15.25
C LEU A 230 18.40 -21.90 -14.49
N TYR A 231 18.34 -22.39 -13.26
CA TYR A 231 17.13 -22.30 -12.42
C TYR A 231 16.79 -20.88 -11.97
N LYS A 232 17.77 -19.95 -12.03
CA LYS A 232 17.55 -18.53 -11.71
C LYS A 232 16.70 -17.83 -12.78
N PHE A 233 16.69 -18.33 -14.01
CA PHE A 233 15.90 -17.73 -15.10
C PHE A 233 14.40 -17.97 -14.93
N PRO A 234 13.55 -17.00 -15.30
CA PRO A 234 12.11 -17.19 -15.46
C PRO A 234 11.79 -18.32 -16.45
N LEU A 235 10.68 -19.00 -16.23
CA LEU A 235 10.23 -20.12 -17.07
C LEU A 235 10.05 -19.73 -18.54
N GLU A 236 9.54 -18.53 -18.82
CA GLU A 236 9.36 -17.99 -20.18
C GLU A 236 10.69 -17.88 -20.93
N ILE A 237 11.75 -17.48 -20.23
CA ILE A 237 13.09 -17.36 -20.80
C ILE A 237 13.66 -18.75 -21.13
N LEU A 238 13.47 -19.74 -20.23
CA LEU A 238 13.88 -21.12 -20.47
C LEU A 238 13.14 -21.74 -21.68
N LYS A 239 11.82 -21.51 -21.78
CA LYS A 239 11.01 -21.93 -22.95
C LYS A 239 11.52 -21.30 -24.25
N HIS A 240 11.86 -20.01 -24.22
CA HIS A 240 12.43 -19.31 -25.37
C HIS A 240 13.77 -19.92 -25.82
N TYR A 241 14.69 -20.14 -24.88
CA TYR A 241 15.98 -20.76 -25.19
C TYR A 241 15.81 -22.17 -25.75
N TYR A 242 14.92 -22.96 -25.16
CA TYR A 242 14.65 -24.31 -25.66
C TYR A 242 14.09 -24.30 -27.08
N LYS A 243 13.17 -23.38 -27.38
CA LYS A 243 12.66 -23.19 -28.75
C LYS A 243 13.79 -22.89 -29.73
N LYS A 244 14.69 -21.97 -29.38
CA LYS A 244 15.85 -21.60 -30.21
C LYS A 244 16.85 -22.76 -30.40
N THR A 245 17.08 -23.58 -29.38
CA THR A 245 17.91 -24.79 -29.52
C THR A 245 17.32 -25.79 -30.48
N MET A 246 15.99 -25.97 -30.45
CA MET A 246 15.31 -26.92 -31.33
C MET A 246 15.29 -26.43 -32.78
N GLU A 247 15.07 -25.14 -33.01
CA GLU A 247 15.20 -24.51 -34.34
C GLU A 247 16.61 -24.75 -34.92
N LYS A 248 17.64 -24.54 -34.10
CA LYS A 248 19.03 -24.76 -34.54
C LYS A 248 19.32 -26.24 -34.80
N LYS A 249 18.91 -27.13 -33.89
CA LYS A 249 19.04 -28.59 -34.06
C LYS A 249 18.39 -29.05 -35.36
N LYS A 250 17.19 -28.55 -35.68
CA LYS A 250 16.51 -28.84 -36.95
C LYS A 250 17.35 -28.39 -38.15
N TRP A 251 17.86 -27.16 -38.11
CA TRP A 251 18.73 -26.64 -39.16
C TRP A 251 20.01 -27.47 -39.37
N TYR A 252 20.64 -27.95 -38.29
CA TYR A 252 21.82 -28.84 -38.40
C TYR A 252 21.48 -30.17 -39.08
N HIS A 253 20.35 -30.78 -38.74
CA HIS A 253 19.92 -32.03 -39.38
C HIS A 253 19.54 -31.82 -40.85
N GLU A 254 18.94 -30.68 -41.20
CA GLU A 254 18.61 -30.34 -42.60
C GLU A 254 19.87 -30.09 -43.46
N ASN A 255 20.98 -29.66 -42.85
CA ASN A 255 22.22 -29.28 -43.52
C ASN A 255 23.38 -30.23 -43.17
N GLU A 256 23.09 -31.49 -42.86
CA GLU A 256 24.08 -32.44 -42.34
C GLU A 256 25.28 -32.64 -43.29
N GLU A 257 25.04 -32.71 -44.60
CA GLU A 257 26.09 -32.86 -45.62
C GLU A 257 27.03 -31.64 -45.66
N LEU A 258 26.47 -30.44 -45.59
CA LEU A 258 27.25 -29.20 -45.54
C LEU A 258 28.10 -29.14 -44.27
N MET A 259 27.55 -29.59 -43.14
CA MET A 259 28.28 -29.61 -41.87
C MET A 259 29.43 -30.61 -41.88
N LYS A 260 29.23 -31.82 -42.44
CA LYS A 260 30.32 -32.81 -42.62
C LYS A 260 31.45 -32.26 -43.48
N LYS A 261 31.12 -31.49 -44.53
CA LYS A 261 32.10 -30.82 -45.40
C LYS A 261 32.86 -29.69 -44.67
N ILE A 262 32.18 -28.92 -43.82
CA ILE A 262 32.83 -27.87 -43.01
C ILE A 262 33.76 -28.49 -41.97
N GLU A 263 33.31 -29.57 -41.30
CA GLU A 263 34.14 -30.29 -40.32
C GLU A 263 35.40 -30.85 -40.98
N SER A 264 35.30 -31.50 -42.15
CA SER A 264 36.49 -32.01 -42.87
C SER A 264 37.49 -30.91 -43.25
N LEU A 265 37.00 -29.72 -43.62
CA LEU A 265 37.85 -28.56 -43.96
C LEU A 265 38.50 -27.89 -42.74
N SER A 266 37.99 -28.15 -41.53
CA SER A 266 38.52 -27.54 -40.29
C SER A 266 39.64 -28.34 -39.63
N PHE A 267 39.86 -29.58 -40.09
CA PHE A 267 40.93 -30.47 -39.60
C PHE A 267 42.21 -30.43 -40.46
N ASP A 268 42.15 -29.78 -41.63
CA ASP A 268 43.31 -29.43 -42.47
C ASP A 268 43.87 -28.05 -42.10
#